data_AF-A0A813EH40-F1
#
_entry.id   AF-A0A813EH40-F1
#
_cell.length_a   1.000
_cell.length_b   1.000
_cell.length_c   1.000
_cell.angle_alpha   90.00
_cell.angle_beta   90.00
_cell.angle_gamma   90.00
#
_symmetry.space_group_name_H-M   'P 1'
#
loop_
_entity.id
_entity.type
_entity.pdbx_description
1 polymer ?
#
loop_
_entity_poly.entity_id
_entity_poly.type
_entity_poly.pdbx_seq_one_letter_code
_entity_poly.pdbx_strand_id
1 'polypeptide(L)'
;MAMYGGDSSAVAPLLTEGSVQVCGNQYAFAAIKADGSVVTWGDASFGGDSSGVAPLLTEGVVQVCGNQYAFAAIKADGGVVTWGDAGHGGNSSAVAPILREGVVQVCGNDAAFAAIKADGSVVAWGDAVCGGDSSAVASLLTEGVVQVSGTKGAFAAIKADGSVVTWGDALHGGDSSAVASLLTEGVVQVCVSNAAFAAIKADGSVVTWGDAMYGGDSSAAAPLLTEGIVQISGTIGAFAAIKADGSVVTWGDAMYGGDSSAVAPLLTEGVVQVCGSQLAD
;
A
#
# COMPACT_ATOMS: atom_id res chain seq x y z
N MET A 1 1.11 -8.62 -25.66
CA MET A 1 -0.17 -8.17 -25.10
C MET A 1 -0.89 -9.42 -24.61
N ALA A 2 -0.55 -9.91 -23.42
CA ALA A 2 -1.18 -11.09 -22.84
C ALA A 2 -2.47 -10.64 -22.13
N MET A 3 -3.57 -11.36 -22.38
CA MET A 3 -4.86 -11.08 -21.76
C MET A 3 -4.81 -11.53 -20.29
N TYR A 4 -4.59 -10.61 -19.36
CA TYR A 4 -4.59 -10.89 -17.91
C TYR A 4 -5.99 -10.76 -17.28
N GLY A 5 -7.04 -11.12 -18.01
CA GLY A 5 -8.40 -11.20 -17.48
C GLY A 5 -8.83 -12.65 -17.43
N GLY A 6 -8.92 -13.24 -16.23
CA GLY A 6 -9.48 -14.57 -16.04
C GLY A 6 -10.95 -14.65 -16.49
N ASP A 7 -11.34 -15.78 -17.09
CA ASP A 7 -12.73 -16.03 -17.48
C ASP A 7 -13.64 -16.10 -16.23
N SER A 8 -14.58 -15.17 -16.12
CA SER A 8 -15.55 -15.12 -15.02
C SER A 8 -16.78 -15.99 -15.25
N SER A 9 -16.90 -16.68 -16.39
CA SER A 9 -18.08 -17.49 -16.75
C SER A 9 -18.40 -18.57 -15.71
N ALA A 10 -17.38 -19.12 -15.06
CA ALA A 10 -17.53 -20.13 -14.00
C ALA A 10 -18.14 -19.58 -12.69
N VAL A 11 -17.98 -18.27 -12.43
CA VAL A 11 -18.46 -17.61 -11.21
C VAL A 11 -19.61 -16.64 -11.48
N ALA A 12 -19.98 -16.41 -12.75
CA ALA A 12 -21.07 -15.53 -13.13
C ALA A 12 -22.41 -15.83 -12.40
N PRO A 13 -22.84 -17.10 -12.21
CA PRO A 13 -24.05 -17.40 -11.44
C PRO A 13 -23.94 -17.04 -9.94
N LEU A 14 -22.73 -16.88 -9.41
CA LEU A 14 -22.48 -16.55 -8.02
C LEU A 14 -22.40 -15.03 -7.78
N LEU A 15 -22.29 -14.24 -8.86
CA LEU A 15 -22.22 -12.78 -8.81
C LEU A 15 -23.58 -12.11 -9.04
N THR A 16 -24.60 -12.86 -9.47
CA THR A 16 -25.95 -12.34 -9.73
C THR A 16 -26.73 -11.94 -8.48
N GLU A 17 -26.23 -12.27 -7.28
CA GLU A 17 -26.83 -11.94 -5.99
C GLU A 17 -26.16 -10.75 -5.27
N GLY A 18 -25.54 -9.84 -6.03
CA GLY A 18 -25.06 -8.56 -5.49
C GLY A 18 -23.71 -8.67 -4.77
N SER A 19 -22.64 -8.85 -5.54
CA SER A 19 -21.27 -8.61 -5.04
C SER A 19 -21.15 -7.20 -4.48
N VAL A 20 -20.62 -7.09 -3.26
CA VAL A 20 -20.47 -5.80 -2.55
C VAL A 20 -19.12 -5.16 -2.86
N GLN A 21 -18.09 -5.98 -3.09
CA GLN A 21 -16.73 -5.52 -3.37
C GLN A 21 -16.01 -6.53 -4.26
N VAL A 22 -15.19 -6.05 -5.20
CA VAL A 22 -14.26 -6.85 -5.99
C VAL A 22 -12.86 -6.30 -5.78
N CYS A 23 -11.92 -7.18 -5.44
CA CYS A 23 -10.49 -6.89 -5.34
C CYS A 23 -9.77 -7.71 -6.42
N GLY A 24 -8.81 -7.10 -7.11
CA GLY A 24 -8.02 -7.76 -8.13
C GLY A 24 -6.53 -7.71 -7.79
N ASN A 25 -5.81 -8.75 -8.17
CA ASN A 25 -4.36 -8.67 -8.30
C ASN A 25 -3.95 -8.74 -9.78
N GLN A 26 -2.68 -8.95 -10.07
CA GLN A 26 -2.18 -8.96 -11.44
C GLN A 26 -2.69 -10.15 -12.28
N TYR A 27 -3.17 -11.21 -11.64
CA TYR A 27 -3.48 -12.50 -12.29
C TYR A 27 -4.86 -13.08 -11.95
N ALA A 28 -5.53 -12.57 -10.92
CA ALA A 28 -6.76 -13.11 -10.36
C ALA A 28 -7.62 -12.03 -9.70
N PHE A 29 -8.86 -12.41 -9.39
CA PHE A 29 -9.84 -11.57 -8.72
C PHE A 29 -10.51 -12.34 -7.58
N ALA A 30 -10.94 -11.60 -6.58
CA ALA A 30 -11.78 -12.05 -5.49
C ALA A 30 -12.97 -11.09 -5.33
N ALA A 31 -14.17 -11.62 -5.12
CA ALA A 31 -15.35 -10.83 -4.84
C ALA A 31 -16.00 -11.26 -3.53
N ILE A 32 -16.39 -10.27 -2.72
CA ILE A 32 -17.20 -10.45 -1.52
C ILE A 32 -18.66 -10.35 -1.93
N LYS A 33 -19.46 -11.36 -1.61
CA LYS A 33 -20.91 -11.36 -1.81
C LYS A 33 -21.63 -10.69 -0.66
N ALA A 34 -22.91 -10.37 -0.85
CA ALA A 34 -23.76 -9.76 0.18
C ALA A 34 -23.89 -10.61 1.47
N ASP A 35 -23.72 -11.93 1.40
CA ASP A 35 -23.71 -12.84 2.55
C ASP A 35 -22.35 -12.89 3.29
N GLY A 36 -21.35 -12.14 2.82
CA GLY A 36 -19.99 -12.15 3.36
C GLY A 36 -19.17 -13.36 2.95
N SER A 37 -19.62 -14.16 1.97
CA SER A 37 -18.82 -15.22 1.34
C SER A 37 -17.92 -14.65 0.23
N VAL A 38 -16.83 -15.37 -0.09
CA VAL A 38 -15.89 -14.98 -1.17
C VAL A 38 -15.95 -15.95 -2.34
N VAL A 39 -15.87 -15.40 -3.55
CA VAL A 39 -15.63 -16.16 -4.79
C VAL A 39 -14.38 -15.64 -5.48
N THR A 40 -13.62 -16.55 -6.09
CA THR A 40 -12.37 -16.23 -6.77
C THR A 40 -12.37 -16.77 -8.20
N TRP A 41 -11.66 -16.08 -9.09
CA TRP A 41 -11.41 -16.53 -10.46
C TRP A 41 -10.10 -15.95 -11.00
N GLY A 42 -9.53 -16.56 -12.04
CA GLY A 42 -8.23 -16.17 -12.60
C GLY A 42 -7.19 -17.29 -12.49
N ASP A 43 -5.90 -16.92 -12.49
CA ASP A 43 -4.82 -17.89 -12.36
C ASP A 43 -4.86 -18.57 -10.99
N ALA A 44 -4.99 -19.90 -10.97
CA ALA A 44 -5.10 -20.68 -9.75
C ALA A 44 -3.89 -20.51 -8.82
N SER A 45 -2.69 -20.36 -9.39
CA SER A 45 -1.43 -20.21 -8.63
C SER A 45 -1.35 -18.88 -7.90
N PHE A 46 -2.08 -17.87 -8.38
CA PHE A 46 -2.04 -16.49 -7.89
C PHE A 46 -3.35 -16.05 -7.25
N GLY A 47 -4.12 -17.00 -6.73
CA GLY A 47 -5.32 -16.74 -5.92
C GLY A 47 -6.66 -16.88 -6.65
N GLY A 48 -6.66 -17.31 -7.91
CA GLY A 48 -7.87 -17.67 -8.65
C GLY A 48 -8.57 -18.90 -8.08
N ASP A 49 -7.84 -19.79 -7.41
CA ASP A 49 -8.37 -20.95 -6.68
C ASP A 49 -8.23 -20.76 -5.16
N SER A 50 -9.37 -20.64 -4.48
CA SER A 50 -9.47 -20.54 -3.03
C SER A 50 -9.99 -21.82 -2.36
N SER A 51 -10.09 -22.94 -3.10
CA SER A 51 -10.67 -24.20 -2.59
C SER A 51 -9.98 -24.72 -1.34
N GLY A 52 -8.67 -24.50 -1.19
CA GLY A 52 -7.90 -24.86 0.00
C GLY A 52 -8.30 -24.13 1.29
N VAL A 53 -8.97 -22.98 1.16
CA VAL A 53 -9.45 -22.16 2.30
C VAL A 53 -10.96 -21.89 2.24
N ALA A 54 -11.68 -22.51 1.29
CA ALA A 54 -13.11 -22.27 1.09
C ALA A 54 -13.97 -22.40 2.35
N PRO A 55 -13.74 -23.37 3.28
CA PRO A 55 -14.51 -23.45 4.53
C PRO A 55 -14.38 -22.23 5.44
N LEU A 56 -13.34 -21.41 5.26
CA LEU A 56 -13.10 -20.20 6.05
C LEU A 56 -13.68 -18.93 5.39
N LEU A 57 -14.11 -19.04 4.13
CA LEU A 57 -14.58 -17.95 3.27
C LEU A 57 -16.10 -18.03 2.98
N THR A 58 -16.85 -18.81 3.76
CA THR A 58 -18.30 -19.01 3.55
C THR A 58 -19.16 -17.88 4.09
N GLU A 59 -18.65 -17.08 5.04
CA GLU A 59 -19.36 -15.96 5.65
C GLU A 59 -18.41 -15.04 6.42
N GLY A 60 -18.90 -13.84 6.75
CA GLY A 60 -18.25 -12.92 7.68
C GLY A 60 -16.99 -12.24 7.15
N VAL A 61 -16.65 -12.37 5.86
CA VAL A 61 -15.60 -11.56 5.23
C VAL A 61 -16.13 -10.15 4.99
N VAL A 62 -15.36 -9.15 5.42
CA VAL A 62 -15.72 -7.72 5.30
C VAL A 62 -14.82 -6.95 4.35
N GLN A 63 -13.61 -7.46 4.10
CA GLN A 63 -12.65 -6.84 3.18
C GLN A 63 -11.74 -7.92 2.58
N VAL A 64 -11.32 -7.71 1.34
CA VAL A 64 -10.26 -8.49 0.68
C VAL A 64 -9.25 -7.50 0.13
N CYS A 65 -7.98 -7.75 0.45
CA CYS A 65 -6.83 -7.01 -0.08
C CYS A 65 -5.97 -7.95 -0.92
N GLY A 66 -5.37 -7.44 -1.98
CA GLY A 66 -4.43 -8.17 -2.84
C GLY A 66 -3.02 -7.62 -2.73
N ASN A 67 -2.03 -8.48 -2.96
CA ASN A 67 -0.74 -8.08 -3.54
C ASN A 67 -0.67 -8.63 -4.97
N GLN A 68 0.45 -8.57 -5.70
CA GLN A 68 0.47 -9.05 -7.09
C GLN A 68 0.12 -10.54 -7.26
N TYR A 69 0.33 -11.38 -6.23
CA TYR A 69 0.34 -12.84 -6.35
C TYR A 69 -0.59 -13.58 -5.38
N ALA A 70 -1.18 -12.88 -4.41
CA ALA A 70 -1.95 -13.47 -3.32
C ALA A 70 -3.03 -12.51 -2.80
N PHE A 71 -3.90 -13.04 -1.94
CA PHE A 71 -4.97 -12.30 -1.28
C PHE A 71 -4.97 -12.55 0.23
N ALA A 72 -5.46 -11.55 0.96
CA ALA A 72 -5.79 -11.62 2.38
C ALA A 72 -7.22 -11.10 2.60
N ALA A 73 -8.08 -11.92 3.18
CA ALA A 73 -9.43 -11.55 3.59
C ALA A 73 -9.47 -11.23 5.08
N ILE A 74 -10.03 -10.07 5.44
CA ILE A 74 -10.33 -9.68 6.81
C ILE A 74 -11.77 -10.10 7.13
N LYS A 75 -11.95 -10.80 8.24
CA LYS A 75 -13.26 -11.20 8.76
C LYS A 75 -13.79 -10.19 9.79
N ALA A 76 -15.09 -10.19 10.02
CA ALA A 76 -15.77 -9.29 10.96
C ALA A 76 -15.30 -9.42 12.41
N ASP A 77 -14.71 -10.56 12.79
CA ASP A 77 -14.07 -10.80 14.09
C ASP A 77 -12.59 -10.33 14.14
N GLY A 78 -12.09 -9.76 13.04
CA GLY A 78 -10.70 -9.34 12.88
C GLY A 78 -9.74 -10.49 12.59
N GLY A 79 -10.23 -11.69 12.26
CA GLY A 79 -9.40 -12.79 11.76
C GLY A 79 -9.00 -12.58 10.30
N VAL A 80 -7.83 -13.11 9.90
CA VAL A 80 -7.35 -13.03 8.52
C VAL A 80 -7.20 -14.42 7.90
N VAL A 81 -7.68 -14.56 6.66
CA VAL A 81 -7.53 -15.77 5.83
C VAL A 81 -6.72 -15.40 4.59
N THR A 82 -5.67 -16.16 4.27
CA THR A 82 -4.80 -15.89 3.11
C THR A 82 -4.83 -17.05 2.11
N TRP A 83 -4.69 -16.74 0.82
CA TRP A 83 -4.54 -17.72 -0.25
C TRP A 83 -3.81 -17.12 -1.46
N GLY A 84 -3.43 -17.97 -2.42
CA GLY A 84 -2.58 -17.60 -3.57
C GLY A 84 -1.15 -18.11 -3.41
N ASP A 85 -0.18 -17.43 -4.01
CA ASP A 85 1.21 -17.88 -3.98
C ASP A 85 1.77 -17.90 -2.55
N ALA A 86 2.29 -19.04 -2.12
CA ALA A 86 2.74 -19.24 -0.74
C ALA A 86 3.96 -18.39 -0.36
N GLY A 87 4.88 -18.15 -1.30
CA GLY A 87 6.09 -17.33 -1.07
C GLY A 87 5.78 -15.84 -1.01
N HIS A 88 4.68 -15.42 -1.65
CA HIS A 88 4.25 -14.03 -1.74
C HIS A 88 3.05 -13.75 -0.82
N GLY A 89 2.94 -14.43 0.32
CA GLY A 89 1.95 -14.09 1.36
C GLY A 89 0.63 -14.85 1.33
N GLY A 90 0.42 -15.75 0.36
CA GLY A 90 -0.70 -16.69 0.35
C GLY A 90 -0.66 -17.70 1.52
N ASN A 91 0.51 -17.93 2.10
CA ASN A 91 0.69 -18.72 3.32
C ASN A 91 1.10 -17.85 4.51
N SER A 92 0.18 -17.67 5.47
CA SER A 92 0.39 -16.92 6.71
C SER A 92 0.57 -17.81 7.95
N SER A 93 0.82 -19.11 7.78
CA SER A 93 0.90 -20.08 8.90
C SER A 93 1.90 -19.70 10.00
N ALA A 94 3.02 -19.06 9.65
CA ALA A 94 4.04 -18.60 10.59
C ALA A 94 3.52 -17.50 11.55
N VAL A 95 2.54 -16.71 11.11
CA VAL A 95 1.95 -15.60 11.89
C VAL A 95 0.48 -15.85 12.24
N ALA A 96 -0.08 -17.02 11.90
CA ALA A 96 -1.47 -17.37 12.11
C ALA A 96 -1.98 -17.14 13.56
N PRO A 97 -1.21 -17.37 14.63
CA PRO A 97 -1.67 -17.05 15.99
C PRO A 97 -1.97 -15.57 16.23
N ILE A 98 -1.25 -14.67 15.54
CA ILE A 98 -1.38 -13.22 15.67
C ILE A 98 -2.56 -12.72 14.82
N LEU A 99 -2.84 -13.41 13.70
CA LEU A 99 -3.89 -13.08 12.74
C LEU A 99 -5.28 -13.66 13.05
N ARG A 100 -5.48 -14.26 14.22
CA ARG A 100 -6.79 -14.88 14.56
C ARG A 100 -7.88 -13.88 14.89
N GLU A 101 -7.52 -12.70 15.39
CA GLU A 101 -8.45 -11.67 15.83
C GLU A 101 -7.78 -10.30 15.90
N GLY A 102 -8.60 -9.26 15.91
CA GLY A 102 -8.16 -7.89 16.18
C GLY A 102 -7.39 -7.21 15.06
N VAL A 103 -7.28 -7.81 13.86
CA VAL A 103 -6.80 -7.08 12.66
C VAL A 103 -7.88 -6.12 12.20
N VAL A 104 -7.49 -4.87 11.93
CA VAL A 104 -8.39 -3.81 11.46
C VAL A 104 -8.07 -3.33 10.05
N GLN A 105 -6.84 -3.57 9.58
CA GLN A 105 -6.41 -3.19 8.24
C GLN A 105 -5.31 -4.15 7.77
N VAL A 106 -5.30 -4.44 6.46
CA VAL A 106 -4.21 -5.13 5.76
C VAL A 106 -3.79 -4.26 4.58
N CYS A 107 -2.48 -4.04 4.44
CA CYS A 107 -1.84 -3.37 3.31
C CYS A 107 -0.94 -4.38 2.60
N GLY A 108 -1.05 -4.49 1.28
CA GLY A 108 -0.18 -5.29 0.44
C GLY A 108 0.88 -4.44 -0.25
N ASN A 109 1.98 -5.06 -0.67
CA ASN A 109 2.85 -4.50 -1.72
C ASN A 109 2.89 -5.44 -2.93
N ASP A 110 4.01 -5.61 -3.64
CA ASP A 110 4.05 -6.58 -4.73
C ASP A 110 4.05 -8.03 -4.22
N ALA A 111 4.68 -8.31 -3.07
CA ALA A 111 5.01 -9.69 -2.66
C ALA A 111 4.81 -9.99 -1.16
N ALA A 112 4.37 -9.03 -0.37
CA ALA A 112 4.20 -9.14 1.07
C ALA A 112 2.94 -8.40 1.52
N PHE A 113 2.58 -8.65 2.78
CA PHE A 113 1.49 -7.97 3.47
C PHE A 113 1.96 -7.48 4.84
N ALA A 114 1.32 -6.41 5.30
CA ALA A 114 1.41 -5.91 6.66
C ALA A 114 -0.01 -5.68 7.20
N ALA A 115 -0.31 -6.20 8.39
CA ALA A 115 -1.59 -6.02 9.06
C ALA A 115 -1.42 -5.11 10.28
N ILE A 116 -2.33 -4.14 10.42
CA ILE A 116 -2.48 -3.32 11.62
C ILE A 116 -3.56 -3.94 12.50
N LYS A 117 -3.25 -4.10 13.78
CA LYS A 117 -4.20 -4.56 14.79
C LYS A 117 -4.84 -3.40 15.55
N ALA A 118 -5.97 -3.65 16.20
CA ALA A 118 -6.72 -2.68 16.99
C ALA A 118 -5.93 -2.07 18.16
N ASP A 119 -4.90 -2.78 18.65
CA ASP A 119 -3.94 -2.31 19.66
C ASP A 119 -2.82 -1.42 19.07
N GLY A 120 -2.84 -1.19 17.76
CA GLY A 120 -1.82 -0.44 17.03
C GLY A 120 -0.52 -1.21 16.79
N SER A 121 -0.48 -2.52 17.06
CA SER A 121 0.65 -3.36 16.66
C SER A 121 0.58 -3.75 15.18
N VAL A 122 1.74 -4.08 14.59
CA VAL A 122 1.83 -4.53 13.19
C VAL A 122 2.48 -5.91 13.11
N VAL A 123 1.95 -6.73 12.22
CA VAL A 123 2.55 -8.01 11.81
C VAL A 123 2.70 -8.04 10.29
N ALA A 124 3.84 -8.53 9.80
CA ALA A 124 4.11 -8.69 8.37
C ALA A 124 4.32 -10.16 8.01
N TRP A 125 4.02 -10.52 6.76
CA TRP A 125 4.27 -11.85 6.20
C TRP A 125 4.38 -11.80 4.67
N GLY A 126 4.88 -12.87 4.06
CA GLY A 126 5.13 -12.97 2.62
C GLY A 126 6.62 -12.96 2.32
N ASP A 127 7.01 -12.42 1.16
CA ASP A 127 8.41 -12.40 0.75
C ASP A 127 9.25 -11.56 1.72
N ALA A 128 10.33 -12.15 2.24
CA ALA A 128 11.14 -11.53 3.28
C ALA A 128 11.84 -10.26 2.80
N VAL A 129 12.30 -10.22 1.53
CA VAL A 129 12.97 -9.05 0.97
C VAL A 129 11.98 -7.91 0.78
N CYS A 130 10.76 -8.22 0.37
CA CYS A 130 9.69 -7.24 0.19
C CYS A 130 9.04 -6.80 1.52
N GLY A 131 9.64 -7.07 2.68
CA GLY A 131 9.13 -6.64 3.98
C GLY A 131 8.16 -7.60 4.65
N GLY A 132 8.04 -8.84 4.16
CA GLY A 132 7.38 -9.93 4.86
C GLY A 132 8.09 -10.35 6.15
N ASP A 133 9.37 -9.97 6.31
CA ASP A 133 10.09 -10.03 7.58
C ASP A 133 10.29 -8.62 8.16
N SER A 134 9.66 -8.37 9.31
CA SER A 134 9.77 -7.11 10.07
C SER A 134 10.55 -7.27 11.38
N SER A 135 11.25 -8.39 11.57
CA SER A 135 11.94 -8.73 12.83
C SER A 135 12.96 -7.68 13.27
N ALA A 136 13.64 -7.02 12.32
CA ALA A 136 14.61 -5.95 12.59
C ALA A 136 13.99 -4.71 13.25
N VAL A 137 12.69 -4.48 13.06
CA VAL A 137 11.95 -3.32 13.59
C VAL A 137 10.80 -3.72 14.50
N ALA A 138 10.70 -5.00 14.89
CA ALA A 138 9.56 -5.54 15.62
C ALA A 138 9.26 -4.80 16.94
N SER A 139 10.30 -4.33 17.65
CA SER A 139 10.12 -3.56 18.89
C SER A 139 9.43 -2.22 18.68
N LEU A 140 9.58 -1.61 17.50
CA LEU A 140 8.99 -0.32 17.14
C LEU A 140 7.53 -0.45 16.65
N LEU A 141 7.13 -1.67 16.29
CA LEU A 141 5.81 -2.04 15.72
C LEU A 141 4.87 -2.69 16.74
N THR A 142 5.18 -2.59 18.04
CA THR A 142 4.39 -3.24 19.10
C THR A 142 3.11 -2.49 19.47
N GLU A 143 3.03 -1.19 19.18
CA GLU A 143 1.87 -0.35 19.47
C GLU A 143 1.94 0.99 18.74
N GLY A 144 0.80 1.68 18.68
CA GLY A 144 0.72 3.08 18.26
C GLY A 144 0.83 3.32 16.75
N VAL A 145 0.91 2.27 15.91
CA VAL A 145 0.80 2.42 14.45
C VAL A 145 -0.65 2.74 14.09
N VAL A 146 -0.84 3.75 13.23
CA VAL A 146 -2.17 4.20 12.77
C VAL A 146 -2.37 4.03 11.27
N GLN A 147 -1.28 3.92 10.51
CA GLN A 147 -1.31 3.71 9.06
C GLN A 147 -0.07 2.95 8.61
N VAL A 148 -0.24 2.10 7.59
CA VAL A 148 0.85 1.46 6.85
C VAL A 148 0.62 1.72 5.37
N SER A 149 1.69 2.09 4.67
CA SER A 149 1.72 2.25 3.21
C SER A 149 2.84 1.41 2.63
N GLY A 150 2.62 0.78 1.47
CA GLY A 150 3.62 -0.02 0.76
C GLY A 150 4.09 0.65 -0.53
N THR A 151 5.40 0.68 -0.78
CA THR A 151 5.94 0.70 -2.15
C THR A 151 5.93 -0.73 -2.68
N LYS A 152 6.45 -1.00 -3.89
CA LYS A 152 6.50 -2.38 -4.42
C LYS A 152 7.23 -3.38 -3.53
N GLY A 153 8.29 -2.94 -2.83
CA GLY A 153 9.18 -3.83 -2.07
C GLY A 153 9.39 -3.43 -0.61
N ALA A 154 8.73 -2.39 -0.10
CA ALA A 154 8.94 -1.93 1.26
C ALA A 154 7.66 -1.37 1.88
N PHE A 155 7.68 -1.19 3.19
CA PHE A 155 6.60 -0.59 3.96
C PHE A 155 7.10 0.59 4.79
N ALA A 156 6.20 1.55 5.00
CA ALA A 156 6.35 2.63 5.97
C ALA A 156 5.11 2.68 6.87
N ALA A 157 5.31 2.62 8.18
CA ALA A 157 4.27 2.76 9.19
C ALA A 157 4.32 4.15 9.84
N ILE A 158 3.20 4.86 9.85
CA ILE A 158 3.03 6.10 10.60
C ILE A 158 2.48 5.76 11.98
N LYS A 159 3.11 6.30 13.03
CA LYS A 159 2.64 6.17 14.41
C LYS A 159 1.80 7.38 14.83
N ALA A 160 1.00 7.21 15.88
CA ALA A 160 0.12 8.25 16.42
C ALA A 160 0.86 9.51 16.91
N ASP A 161 2.15 9.38 17.26
CA ASP A 161 3.04 10.50 17.60
C ASP A 161 3.63 11.21 16.35
N GLY A 162 3.30 10.74 15.15
CA GLY A 162 3.81 11.24 13.89
C GLY A 162 5.22 10.78 13.55
N SER A 163 5.77 9.80 14.28
CA SER A 163 7.00 9.12 13.88
C SER A 163 6.75 8.08 12.78
N VAL A 164 7.79 7.75 12.00
CA VAL A 164 7.72 6.75 10.92
C VAL A 164 8.72 5.63 11.13
N VAL A 165 8.26 4.39 10.93
CA VAL A 165 9.08 3.16 10.94
C VAL A 165 9.06 2.55 9.54
N THR A 166 10.22 2.23 8.97
CA THR A 166 10.33 1.61 7.63
C THR A 166 10.99 0.24 7.70
N TRP A 167 10.62 -0.65 6.79
CA TRP A 167 11.26 -1.96 6.62
C TRP A 167 11.01 -2.52 5.21
N GLY A 168 11.73 -3.60 4.86
CA GLY A 168 11.70 -4.22 3.53
C GLY A 168 12.92 -3.85 2.70
N ASP A 169 12.79 -3.88 1.37
CA ASP A 169 13.89 -3.66 0.45
C ASP A 169 14.40 -2.22 0.54
N ALA A 170 15.68 -2.07 0.87
CA ALA A 170 16.35 -0.77 0.97
C ALA A 170 16.24 0.05 -0.33
N LEU A 171 16.30 -0.60 -1.50
CA LEU A 171 16.18 0.09 -2.79
C LEU A 171 14.76 0.59 -3.05
N HIS A 172 13.75 0.03 -2.38
CA HIS A 172 12.35 0.45 -2.50
C HIS A 172 11.89 1.31 -1.31
N GLY A 173 12.82 1.81 -0.50
CA GLY A 173 12.54 2.71 0.64
C GLY A 173 12.39 2.03 1.99
N GLY A 174 12.81 0.77 2.12
CA GLY A 174 12.89 0.07 3.41
C GLY A 174 13.94 0.65 4.37
N ASP A 175 14.96 1.34 3.83
CA ASP A 175 15.96 2.07 4.60
C ASP A 175 15.71 3.59 4.54
N SER A 176 15.30 4.17 5.67
CA SER A 176 15.11 5.61 5.83
C SER A 176 16.20 6.28 6.67
N SER A 177 17.34 5.61 6.91
CA SER A 177 18.39 6.08 7.81
C SER A 177 18.95 7.47 7.45
N ALA A 178 19.02 7.79 6.16
CA ALA A 178 19.46 9.09 5.67
C ALA A 178 18.56 10.26 6.08
N VAL A 179 17.28 9.98 6.38
CA VAL A 179 16.28 11.00 6.79
C VAL A 179 15.66 10.71 8.16
N ALA A 180 16.23 9.79 8.93
CA ALA A 180 15.63 9.31 10.19
C ALA A 180 15.35 10.43 11.20
N SER A 181 16.22 11.44 11.29
CA SER A 181 16.03 12.60 12.19
C SER A 181 14.85 13.49 11.81
N LEU A 182 14.35 13.41 10.57
CA LEU A 182 13.21 14.17 10.08
C LEU A 182 11.88 13.42 10.28
N LEU A 183 11.96 12.11 10.55
CA LEU A 183 10.85 11.15 10.68
C LEU A 183 10.54 10.78 12.13
N THR A 184 11.09 11.48 13.11
CA THR A 184 10.85 11.20 14.54
C THR A 184 9.52 11.71 15.06
N GLU A 185 8.90 12.67 14.37
CA GLU A 185 7.62 13.27 14.77
C GLU A 185 7.02 14.11 13.63
N GLY A 186 5.73 14.42 13.76
CA GLY A 186 5.03 15.41 12.95
C GLY A 186 4.67 14.96 11.53
N VAL A 187 4.94 13.72 11.13
CA VAL A 187 4.41 13.16 9.87
C VAL A 187 2.92 12.90 10.03
N VAL A 188 2.12 13.37 9.07
CA VAL A 188 0.65 13.21 9.07
C VAL A 188 0.14 12.36 7.92
N GLN A 189 0.94 12.20 6.86
CA GLN A 189 0.58 11.40 5.68
C GLN A 189 1.83 10.90 4.99
N VAL A 190 1.78 9.69 4.44
CA VAL A 190 2.80 9.12 3.56
C VAL A 190 2.16 8.75 2.22
N CYS A 191 2.74 9.29 1.15
CA CYS A 191 2.40 8.95 -0.23
C CYS A 191 3.51 8.10 -0.85
N VAL A 192 3.16 7.29 -1.84
CA VAL A 192 4.10 6.33 -2.45
C VAL A 192 4.16 6.47 -3.97
N SER A 193 5.34 6.24 -4.53
CA SER A 193 5.53 5.78 -5.90
C SER A 193 5.85 4.29 -5.89
N ASN A 194 6.28 3.69 -7.00
CA ASN A 194 6.65 2.27 -6.99
C ASN A 194 7.83 1.94 -6.06
N ALA A 195 8.76 2.86 -5.83
CA ALA A 195 10.00 2.57 -5.09
C ALA A 195 10.45 3.71 -4.15
N ALA A 196 9.61 4.72 -3.94
CA ALA A 196 9.92 5.84 -3.06
C ALA A 196 8.71 6.27 -2.24
N PHE A 197 8.99 6.94 -1.15
CA PHE A 197 8.02 7.52 -0.23
C PHE A 197 8.18 9.05 -0.18
N ALA A 198 7.07 9.74 0.01
CA ALA A 198 7.01 11.16 0.31
C ALA A 198 6.08 11.39 1.51
N ALA A 199 6.64 11.85 2.63
CA ALA A 199 5.89 12.17 3.84
C ALA A 199 5.55 13.66 3.90
N ILE A 200 4.29 13.98 4.16
CA ILE A 200 3.83 15.32 4.50
C ILE A 200 3.88 15.47 6.02
N LYS A 201 4.52 16.54 6.50
CA LYS A 201 4.54 16.92 7.91
C LYS A 201 3.43 17.92 8.24
N ALA A 202 3.07 18.01 9.52
CA ALA A 202 2.01 18.90 10.02
C ALA A 202 2.29 20.39 9.76
N ASP A 203 3.56 20.78 9.60
CA ASP A 203 3.98 22.12 9.20
C ASP A 203 3.90 22.38 7.68
N GLY A 204 3.45 21.38 6.91
CA GLY A 204 3.36 21.43 5.45
C GLY A 204 4.71 21.24 4.74
N SER A 205 5.77 20.84 5.45
CA SER A 205 7.03 20.42 4.82
C SER A 205 6.95 18.97 4.33
N VAL A 206 7.87 18.59 3.43
CA VAL A 206 7.93 17.25 2.84
C VAL A 206 9.30 16.61 3.05
N VAL A 207 9.29 15.32 3.40
CA VAL A 207 10.48 14.47 3.51
C VAL A 207 10.34 13.32 2.51
N THR A 208 11.37 13.06 1.71
CA THR A 208 11.36 11.96 0.72
C THR A 208 12.50 10.97 0.99
N TRP A 209 12.28 9.70 0.66
CA TRP A 209 13.28 8.64 0.70
C TRP A 209 12.93 7.49 -0.24
N GLY A 210 13.85 6.54 -0.42
CA GLY A 210 13.74 5.42 -1.38
C GLY A 210 14.53 5.68 -2.65
N ASP A 211 14.16 5.01 -3.74
CA ASP A 211 14.90 5.09 -5.01
C ASP A 211 14.85 6.52 -5.58
N ALA A 212 16.03 7.08 -5.86
CA ALA A 212 16.18 8.42 -6.40
C ALA A 212 15.45 8.62 -7.74
N MET A 213 15.48 7.61 -8.62
CA MET A 213 14.81 7.67 -9.93
C MET A 213 13.29 7.64 -9.80
N TYR A 214 12.75 7.14 -8.69
CA TYR A 214 11.30 7.06 -8.44
C TYR A 214 10.78 8.18 -7.55
N GLY A 215 11.58 9.24 -7.31
CA GLY A 215 11.20 10.41 -6.51
C GLY A 215 11.66 10.37 -5.06
N GLY A 216 12.55 9.44 -4.70
CA GLY A 216 13.19 9.42 -3.37
C GLY A 216 14.16 10.59 -3.16
N ASP A 217 14.75 11.10 -4.24
CA ASP A 217 15.53 12.34 -4.25
C ASP A 217 14.67 13.52 -4.70
N SER A 218 14.40 14.44 -3.78
CA SER A 218 13.68 15.69 -4.02
C SER A 218 14.59 16.93 -3.96
N SER A 219 15.92 16.77 -3.98
CA SER A 219 16.89 17.86 -3.80
C SER A 219 16.69 19.04 -4.76
N ALA A 220 16.32 18.78 -6.01
CA ALA A 220 16.01 19.82 -7.00
C ALA A 220 14.74 20.62 -6.66
N ALA A 221 13.77 19.99 -5.98
CA ALA A 221 12.51 20.60 -5.54
C ALA A 221 12.53 21.08 -4.08
N ALA A 222 13.58 20.74 -3.30
CA ALA A 222 13.66 20.97 -1.86
C ALA A 222 13.33 22.42 -1.43
N PRO A 223 13.77 23.49 -2.13
CA PRO A 223 13.41 24.87 -1.76
C PRO A 223 11.91 25.17 -1.82
N LEU A 224 11.13 24.37 -2.55
CA LEU A 224 9.70 24.52 -2.71
C LEU A 224 8.90 23.57 -1.81
N LEU A 225 9.56 22.67 -1.08
CA LEU A 225 8.94 21.63 -0.26
C LEU A 225 9.09 21.88 1.26
N THR A 226 9.46 23.10 1.65
CA THR A 226 9.73 23.45 3.05
C THR A 226 8.49 23.79 3.86
N GLU A 227 7.39 24.18 3.22
CA GLU A 227 6.14 24.55 3.89
C GLU A 227 4.96 24.62 2.91
N GLY A 228 3.75 24.66 3.47
CA GLY A 228 2.53 24.97 2.73
C GLY A 228 2.01 23.85 1.82
N ILE A 229 2.62 22.67 1.81
CA ILE A 229 2.13 21.50 1.07
C ILE A 229 0.91 20.93 1.79
N VAL A 230 -0.18 20.73 1.04
CA VAL A 230 -1.45 20.25 1.60
C VAL A 230 -1.85 18.87 1.07
N GLN A 231 -1.30 18.47 -0.08
CA GLN A 231 -1.54 17.16 -0.65
C GLN A 231 -0.37 16.76 -1.56
N ILE A 232 -0.03 15.48 -1.56
CA ILE A 232 0.88 14.84 -2.52
C ILE A 232 0.11 13.74 -3.25
N SER A 233 0.42 13.54 -4.53
CA SER A 233 0.01 12.37 -5.28
C SER A 233 1.21 11.76 -5.99
N GLY A 234 1.34 10.45 -5.90
CA GLY A 234 2.39 9.67 -6.58
C GLY A 234 1.90 9.05 -7.88
N THR A 235 2.80 8.92 -8.85
CA THR A 235 2.67 8.04 -10.02
C THR A 235 3.59 6.83 -9.86
N ILE A 236 3.78 6.06 -10.93
CA ILE A 236 4.76 4.98 -10.97
C ILE A 236 6.14 5.44 -10.49
N GLY A 237 6.64 6.61 -10.88
CA GLY A 237 8.03 7.03 -10.62
C GLY A 237 8.22 8.51 -10.32
N ALA A 238 7.15 9.24 -10.03
CA ALA A 238 7.21 10.67 -9.73
C ALA A 238 6.15 11.07 -8.70
N PHE A 239 6.26 12.30 -8.21
CA PHE A 239 5.30 12.91 -7.33
C PHE A 239 4.91 14.30 -7.83
N ALA A 240 3.67 14.68 -7.54
CA ALA A 240 3.18 16.04 -7.63
C ALA A 240 2.62 16.44 -6.26
N ALA A 241 3.04 17.61 -5.76
CA ALA A 241 2.54 18.22 -4.54
C ALA A 241 1.81 19.52 -4.88
N ILE A 242 0.68 19.74 -4.21
CA ILE A 242 -0.06 21.00 -4.27
C ILE A 242 0.13 21.77 -2.96
N LYS A 243 0.38 23.07 -3.10
CA LYS A 243 0.46 24.01 -1.99
C LYS A 243 -0.89 24.64 -1.67
N ALA A 244 -1.02 25.20 -0.47
CA ALA A 244 -2.21 25.91 -0.02
C ALA A 244 -2.59 27.12 -0.89
N ASP A 245 -1.63 27.71 -1.61
CA ASP A 245 -1.86 28.78 -2.59
C ASP A 245 -2.33 28.27 -3.97
N GLY A 246 -2.47 26.96 -4.14
CA GLY A 246 -2.85 26.31 -5.39
C GLY A 246 -1.72 26.16 -6.41
N SER A 247 -0.47 26.47 -6.04
CA SER A 247 0.70 26.16 -6.87
C SER A 247 1.09 24.69 -6.77
N VAL A 248 1.75 24.17 -7.81
CA VAL A 248 2.17 22.75 -7.89
C VAL A 248 3.67 22.62 -8.02
N VAL A 249 4.22 21.64 -7.32
CA VAL A 249 5.64 21.23 -7.38
C VAL A 249 5.71 19.77 -7.81
N THR A 250 6.54 19.44 -8.80
CA THR A 250 6.76 18.06 -9.25
C THR A 250 8.21 17.65 -9.07
N TRP A 251 8.45 16.36 -8.81
CA TRP A 251 9.80 15.77 -8.77
C TRP A 251 9.75 14.26 -9.08
N GLY A 252 10.92 13.66 -9.30
CA GLY A 252 11.07 12.27 -9.73
C GLY A 252 11.32 12.14 -11.24
N ASP A 253 11.03 10.96 -11.80
CA ASP A 253 11.31 10.67 -13.21
C ASP A 253 10.44 11.53 -14.15
N ALA A 254 11.08 12.21 -15.10
CA ALA A 254 10.43 13.06 -16.08
C ALA A 254 9.42 12.30 -16.95
N MET A 255 9.68 11.04 -17.31
CA MET A 255 8.78 10.19 -18.10
C MET A 255 7.52 9.77 -17.34
N TYR A 256 7.54 9.84 -16.01
CA TYR A 256 6.41 9.50 -15.15
C TYR A 256 5.74 10.73 -14.50
N GLY A 257 6.03 11.94 -14.99
CA GLY A 257 5.40 13.18 -14.55
C GLY A 257 6.22 14.05 -13.57
N GLY A 258 7.51 13.73 -13.38
CA GLY A 258 8.40 14.51 -12.51
C GLY A 258 8.80 15.88 -13.07
N ASP A 259 8.67 16.09 -14.38
CA ASP A 259 8.98 17.37 -15.05
C ASP A 259 7.71 18.06 -15.55
N SER A 260 7.33 19.16 -14.88
CA SER A 260 6.20 20.01 -15.25
C SER A 260 6.63 21.34 -15.89
N SER A 261 7.90 21.50 -16.27
CA SER A 261 8.45 22.76 -16.79
C SER A 261 7.70 23.31 -18.01
N ALA A 262 7.21 22.43 -18.88
CA ALA A 262 6.43 22.79 -20.07
C ALA A 262 5.10 23.48 -19.74
N VAL A 263 4.55 23.26 -18.55
CA VAL A 263 3.26 23.83 -18.08
C VAL A 263 3.42 24.65 -16.80
N ALA A 264 4.65 24.92 -16.35
CA ALA A 264 4.92 25.65 -15.11
C ALA A 264 4.16 27.00 -14.98
N PRO A 265 3.99 27.82 -16.04
CA PRO A 265 3.21 29.05 -15.95
C PRO A 265 1.71 28.86 -15.66
N LEU A 266 1.19 27.63 -15.86
CA LEU A 266 -0.20 27.27 -15.58
C LEU A 266 -0.38 26.64 -14.19
N LEU A 267 0.71 26.39 -13.47
CA LEU A 267 0.75 25.69 -12.19
C LEU A 267 1.14 26.61 -11.02
N THR A 268 1.00 27.93 -11.20
CA THR A 268 1.37 28.93 -10.18
C THR A 268 0.25 29.23 -9.19
N GLU A 269 -1.00 28.94 -9.52
CA GLU A 269 -2.18 29.13 -8.65
C GLU A 269 -3.40 28.39 -9.22
N GLY A 270 -4.46 28.27 -8.43
CA GLY A 270 -5.78 27.82 -8.91
C GLY A 270 -5.92 26.33 -9.16
N VAL A 271 -4.84 25.54 -9.00
CA VAL A 271 -4.97 24.08 -8.91
C VAL A 271 -5.64 23.75 -7.59
N VAL A 272 -6.59 22.81 -7.60
CA VAL A 272 -7.34 22.39 -6.41
C VAL A 272 -7.09 20.94 -6.03
N GLN A 273 -6.50 20.16 -6.95
CA GLN A 273 -6.23 18.75 -6.75
C GLN A 273 -5.11 18.31 -7.70
N VAL A 274 -4.25 17.42 -7.20
CA VAL A 274 -3.33 16.61 -8.02
C VAL A 274 -3.73 15.14 -7.90
N CYS A 275 -3.64 14.40 -9.00
CA CYS A 275 -4.00 12.99 -9.08
C CYS A 275 -2.88 12.21 -9.75
N GLY A 276 -2.73 10.95 -9.36
CA GLY A 276 -1.72 10.03 -9.86
C GLY A 276 -2.33 8.70 -10.27
N SER A 277 -1.47 7.78 -10.71
CA SER A 277 -1.88 6.50 -11.29
C SER A 277 -1.99 5.36 -10.28
N GLN A 278 -2.08 5.64 -8.97
CA GLN A 278 -2.14 4.56 -7.99
C GLN A 278 -3.34 3.64 -8.29
N LEU A 279 -3.04 2.36 -8.52
CA LEU A 279 -4.03 1.30 -8.52
C LEU A 279 -4.57 1.26 -7.10
N ALA A 280 -5.90 1.30 -6.94
CA ALA A 280 -6.51 1.15 -5.64
C ALA A 280 -6.08 -0.20 -5.03
N ASP A 281 -5.49 -0.16 -3.84
CA ASP A 281 -5.28 -1.32 -2.97
C ASP A 281 -6.63 -1.98 -2.60
#